data_AF-A0A945CD59-F1
#
_entry.id   AF-A0A945CD59-F1
#
_cell.length_a   1.000
_cell.length_b   1.000
_cell.length_c   1.000
_cell.angle_alpha   90.00
_cell.angle_beta   90.00
_cell.angle_gamma   90.00
#
_symmetry.space_group_name_H-M   'P 1'
#
loop_
_entity.id
_entity.type
_entity.pdbx_description
1 polymer ?
#
loop_
_entity_poly.entity_id
_entity_poly.type
_entity_poly.pdbx_seq_one_letter_code
_entity_poly.pdbx_strand_id
1 'polypeptide(L)'
;RINRVYESFGSSYAFGQTYFKESEKICEHLNFTSKRELLNYKLENILIGDLIYDTYLRTYVQPTIDFEDPRFKLVVLNAHDIFFSCKNYLDTKKVKKIIVSHSVYIQYGILARLALSRGIDVYNALNFERTLKKLSLDHHLPTPRHHLYPSLFEVQKNQEKLREKARVVLEKRLNGEIDRGIKYMSSSSYADREYTEEKLFLNNGKPKVVMMLHCFYDAPHTYRHMLFEDFYEWVVFVFNKAKSLNIDLIVKPHPNGKEFNEEIIKNLNKKHPHIRIINKNVSNKQIISEKPDLLLTVNGTVVHEFAYHGIKVLVAGDHPGFEYNFSKCPETISEYAYYLEHPEKLKINIDKSEIEEFFYMHYLSTGFGRIKGNNDIFHSRRRNYSSENNDIYLELVKDAEEGLFDNAFTSYDEAFSQVD
;
A
#
# COMPACT_ATOMS: atom_id res chain seq x y z
N ARG A 1 -20.42 -4.38 -27.10
CA ARG A 1 -19.63 -3.16 -26.84
C ARG A 1 -18.25 -3.50 -26.30
N ILE A 2 -18.13 -4.28 -25.21
CA ILE A 2 -16.84 -4.65 -24.62
C ILE A 2 -15.89 -5.35 -25.61
N ASN A 3 -16.37 -6.35 -26.36
CA ASN A 3 -15.55 -7.03 -27.38
C ASN A 3 -14.96 -6.05 -28.40
N ARG A 4 -15.77 -5.13 -28.93
CA ARG A 4 -15.29 -4.10 -29.87
C ARG A 4 -14.21 -3.19 -29.28
N VAL A 5 -14.28 -2.88 -27.99
CA VAL A 5 -13.23 -2.09 -27.31
C VAL A 5 -11.94 -2.91 -27.20
N TYR A 6 -12.02 -4.17 -26.81
CA TYR A 6 -10.84 -5.03 -26.72
C TYR A 6 -10.24 -5.33 -28.10
N GLU A 7 -11.09 -5.56 -29.11
CA GLU A 7 -10.71 -5.70 -30.52
C GLU A 7 -9.99 -4.44 -31.03
N SER A 8 -10.40 -3.23 -30.63
CA SER A 8 -9.68 -2.00 -31.01
C SER A 8 -8.28 -1.89 -30.40
N PHE A 9 -7.98 -2.63 -29.33
CA PHE A 9 -6.64 -2.78 -28.77
C PHE A 9 -5.89 -4.02 -29.32
N GLY A 10 -6.38 -4.64 -30.38
CA GLY A 10 -5.78 -5.82 -31.00
C GLY A 10 -6.03 -7.13 -30.24
N SER A 11 -6.93 -7.14 -29.25
CA SER A 11 -7.31 -8.36 -28.56
C SER A 11 -8.31 -9.17 -29.39
N SER A 12 -8.11 -10.48 -29.48
CA SER A 12 -9.05 -11.40 -30.15
C SER A 12 -10.29 -11.74 -29.30
N TYR A 13 -10.32 -11.28 -28.05
CA TYR A 13 -11.32 -11.69 -27.07
C TYR A 13 -11.40 -10.74 -25.87
N ALA A 14 -12.57 -10.67 -25.21
CA ALA A 14 -12.75 -10.03 -23.92
C ALA A 14 -13.34 -11.01 -22.91
N PHE A 15 -12.71 -11.12 -21.74
CA PHE A 15 -13.19 -11.93 -20.62
C PHE A 15 -14.02 -11.07 -19.67
N GLY A 16 -15.20 -11.58 -19.29
CA GLY A 16 -16.10 -10.90 -18.37
C GLY A 16 -16.68 -11.86 -17.35
N GLN A 17 -17.19 -11.28 -16.26
CA GLN A 17 -17.96 -11.99 -15.25
C GLN A 17 -19.26 -12.52 -15.86
N THR A 18 -19.60 -13.76 -15.50
CA THR A 18 -20.91 -14.36 -15.75
C THR A 18 -21.57 -14.62 -14.41
N TYR A 19 -22.89 -14.53 -14.36
CA TYR A 19 -23.67 -14.88 -13.18
C TYR A 19 -23.76 -16.40 -13.03
N PHE A 20 -23.58 -16.91 -11.81
CA PHE A 20 -23.75 -18.31 -11.45
C PHE A 20 -24.79 -18.49 -10.35
N LYS A 21 -25.79 -19.34 -10.59
CA LYS A 21 -26.77 -19.74 -9.56
C LYS A 21 -26.11 -20.37 -8.33
N GLU A 22 -24.95 -21.00 -8.51
CA GLU A 22 -24.15 -21.54 -7.41
C GLU A 22 -23.61 -20.44 -6.49
N SER A 23 -23.18 -19.29 -7.05
CA SER A 23 -22.74 -18.12 -6.27
C SER A 23 -23.84 -17.67 -5.32
N GLU A 24 -25.08 -17.54 -5.80
CA GLU A 24 -26.22 -17.15 -4.96
C GLU A 24 -26.47 -18.16 -3.85
N LYS A 25 -26.54 -19.45 -4.17
CA LYS A 25 -26.74 -20.51 -3.17
C LYS A 25 -25.68 -20.48 -2.08
N ILE A 26 -24.42 -20.26 -2.44
CA ILE A 26 -23.34 -20.13 -1.46
C ILE A 26 -23.57 -18.87 -0.61
N CYS A 27 -23.81 -17.72 -1.27
CA CYS A 27 -24.00 -16.44 -0.59
C CYS A 27 -25.21 -16.40 0.35
N GLU A 28 -26.30 -17.11 0.03
CA GLU A 28 -27.49 -17.25 0.90
C GLU A 28 -27.16 -17.88 2.25
N HIS A 29 -26.14 -18.74 2.30
CA HIS A 29 -25.72 -19.44 3.52
C HIS A 29 -24.45 -18.85 4.14
N LEU A 30 -23.85 -17.83 3.52
CA LEU A 30 -22.70 -17.13 4.08
C LEU A 30 -23.15 -16.08 5.08
N ASN A 31 -22.67 -16.20 6.32
CA ASN A 31 -22.85 -15.19 7.34
C ASN A 31 -21.54 -14.99 8.10
N PHE A 32 -20.93 -13.82 7.93
CA PHE A 32 -19.71 -13.47 8.64
C PHE A 32 -20.05 -12.84 9.99
N THR A 33 -19.55 -13.42 11.07
CA THR A 33 -19.75 -12.92 12.44
C THR A 33 -18.72 -11.87 12.85
N SER A 34 -17.61 -11.77 12.10
CA SER A 34 -16.56 -10.77 12.33
C SER A 34 -15.81 -10.41 11.04
N LYS A 35 -15.20 -9.22 11.05
CA LYS A 35 -14.27 -8.77 10.00
C LYS A 35 -13.09 -9.73 9.81
N ARG A 36 -12.58 -10.31 10.90
CA ARG A 36 -11.50 -11.31 10.85
C ARG A 36 -11.94 -12.60 10.17
N GLU A 37 -13.17 -13.05 10.41
CA GLU A 37 -13.74 -14.20 9.72
C GLU A 37 -13.85 -13.94 8.22
N LEU A 38 -14.35 -12.77 7.82
CA LEU A 38 -14.34 -12.35 6.42
C LEU A 38 -12.94 -12.36 5.83
N LEU A 39 -11.94 -11.77 6.49
CA LEU A 39 -10.56 -11.73 5.98
C LEU A 39 -9.97 -13.12 5.76
N ASN A 40 -10.37 -14.11 6.57
CA ASN A 40 -9.92 -15.49 6.46
C ASN A 40 -10.75 -16.34 5.49
N TYR A 41 -11.79 -15.77 4.85
CA TYR A 41 -12.69 -16.49 3.98
C TYR A 41 -11.98 -17.06 2.74
N LYS A 42 -12.18 -18.37 2.53
CA LYS A 42 -11.65 -19.12 1.40
C LYS A 42 -12.77 -19.78 0.62
N LEU A 43 -12.67 -19.73 -0.71
CA LEU A 43 -13.52 -20.49 -1.62
C LEU A 43 -12.67 -21.53 -2.34
N GLU A 44 -13.03 -22.82 -2.22
CA GLU A 44 -12.22 -23.96 -2.70
C GLU A 44 -10.73 -23.87 -2.30
N ASN A 45 -10.46 -23.55 -1.03
CA ASN A 45 -9.12 -23.34 -0.45
C ASN A 45 -8.35 -22.10 -0.97
N ILE A 46 -8.93 -21.30 -1.86
CA ILE A 46 -8.34 -20.03 -2.31
C ILE A 46 -8.83 -18.91 -1.40
N LEU A 47 -7.89 -18.20 -0.76
CA LEU A 47 -8.20 -16.99 0.00
C LEU A 47 -8.81 -15.94 -0.94
N ILE A 48 -9.99 -15.43 -0.60
CA ILE A 48 -10.64 -14.32 -1.34
C ILE A 48 -11.23 -13.26 -0.40
N GLY A 49 -11.24 -13.52 0.91
CA GLY A 49 -11.82 -12.65 1.92
C GLY A 49 -11.25 -11.24 1.98
N ASP A 50 -9.92 -11.13 1.99
CA ASP A 50 -9.20 -9.86 1.92
C ASP A 50 -9.45 -9.10 0.60
N LEU A 51 -9.59 -9.80 -0.52
CA LEU A 51 -9.94 -9.19 -1.81
C LEU A 51 -11.35 -8.60 -1.78
N ILE A 52 -12.31 -9.32 -1.19
CA ILE A 52 -13.68 -8.84 -0.96
C ILE A 52 -13.65 -7.59 -0.07
N TYR A 53 -12.90 -7.66 1.03
CA TYR A 53 -12.76 -6.58 2.00
C TYR A 53 -12.27 -5.31 1.32
N ASP A 54 -11.10 -5.37 0.69
CA ASP A 54 -10.45 -4.21 0.07
C ASP A 54 -11.28 -3.65 -1.10
N THR A 55 -11.97 -4.53 -1.84
CA THR A 55 -12.88 -4.11 -2.91
C THR A 55 -14.06 -3.33 -2.36
N TYR A 56 -14.72 -3.81 -1.29
CA TYR A 56 -15.84 -3.09 -0.69
C TYR A 56 -15.42 -1.69 -0.22
N LEU A 57 -14.31 -1.60 0.52
CA LEU A 57 -13.78 -0.33 0.99
C LEU A 57 -13.53 0.62 -0.18
N ARG A 58 -12.83 0.14 -1.22
CA ARG A 58 -12.42 0.97 -2.36
C ARG A 58 -13.58 1.40 -3.23
N THR A 59 -14.52 0.49 -3.53
CA THR A 59 -15.65 0.75 -4.44
C THR A 59 -16.67 1.68 -3.80
N TYR A 60 -16.94 1.52 -2.51
CA TYR A 60 -17.96 2.31 -1.80
C TYR A 60 -17.40 3.41 -0.91
N VAL A 61 -16.09 3.60 -0.95
CA VAL A 61 -15.35 4.64 -0.22
C VAL A 61 -15.66 4.58 1.28
N GLN A 62 -15.73 3.36 1.82
CA GLN A 62 -16.04 3.10 3.22
C GLN A 62 -14.75 2.88 4.00
N PRO A 63 -14.63 3.36 5.25
CA PRO A 63 -13.42 3.21 6.04
C PRO A 63 -13.24 1.80 6.62
N THR A 64 -14.34 1.05 6.76
CA THR A 64 -14.39 -0.31 7.28
C THR A 64 -15.58 -1.06 6.67
N ILE A 65 -15.60 -2.39 6.78
CA ILE A 65 -16.77 -3.22 6.45
C ILE A 65 -17.96 -2.89 7.36
N ASP A 66 -19.13 -2.76 6.73
CA ASP A 66 -20.46 -2.79 7.34
C ASP A 66 -21.23 -4.00 6.78
N PHE A 67 -21.57 -4.96 7.64
CA PHE A 67 -22.26 -6.18 7.24
C PHE A 67 -23.75 -5.97 6.92
N GLU A 68 -24.35 -4.89 7.42
CA GLU A 68 -25.74 -4.55 7.15
C GLU A 68 -25.91 -3.82 5.81
N ASP A 69 -24.81 -3.34 5.23
CA ASP A 69 -24.83 -2.68 3.95
C ASP A 69 -25.15 -3.69 2.82
N PRO A 70 -26.27 -3.56 2.09
CA PRO A 70 -26.60 -4.47 0.98
C PRO A 70 -25.53 -4.46 -0.13
N ARG A 71 -24.74 -3.38 -0.23
CA ARG A 71 -23.63 -3.27 -1.18
C ARG A 71 -22.50 -4.25 -0.84
N PHE A 72 -22.30 -4.58 0.43
CA PHE A 72 -21.34 -5.61 0.84
C PHE A 72 -21.75 -6.99 0.29
N LYS A 73 -23.03 -7.36 0.45
CA LYS A 73 -23.58 -8.62 -0.11
C LYS A 73 -23.39 -8.71 -1.62
N LEU A 74 -23.54 -7.58 -2.33
CA LEU A 74 -23.28 -7.52 -3.77
C LEU A 74 -21.80 -7.77 -4.12
N VAL A 75 -20.85 -7.26 -3.35
CA VAL A 75 -19.40 -7.53 -3.56
C VAL A 75 -19.09 -9.00 -3.30
N VAL A 76 -19.65 -9.60 -2.26
CA VAL A 76 -19.50 -11.03 -1.98
C VAL A 76 -20.02 -11.87 -3.14
N LEU A 77 -21.22 -11.58 -3.64
CA LEU A 77 -21.80 -12.26 -4.80
C LEU A 77 -20.92 -12.10 -6.06
N ASN A 78 -20.48 -10.87 -6.36
CA ASN A 78 -19.60 -10.61 -7.49
C ASN A 78 -18.26 -11.36 -7.38
N ALA A 79 -17.71 -11.49 -6.17
CA ALA A 79 -16.48 -12.24 -5.96
C ALA A 79 -16.65 -13.73 -6.32
N HIS A 80 -17.78 -14.34 -5.95
CA HIS A 80 -18.09 -15.74 -6.30
C HIS A 80 -18.30 -15.92 -7.80
N ASP A 81 -19.05 -15.01 -8.44
CA ASP A 81 -19.26 -15.03 -9.89
C ASP A 81 -17.95 -14.87 -10.67
N ILE A 82 -17.08 -13.95 -10.24
CA ILE A 82 -15.74 -13.79 -10.82
C ILE A 82 -14.94 -15.06 -10.61
N PHE A 83 -14.98 -15.65 -9.41
CA PHE A 83 -14.29 -16.91 -9.10
C PHE A 83 -14.69 -18.03 -10.04
N PHE A 84 -16.00 -18.29 -10.19
CA PHE A 84 -16.48 -19.37 -11.07
C PHE A 84 -16.26 -19.06 -12.56
N SER A 85 -16.37 -17.79 -12.96
CA SER A 85 -16.02 -17.36 -14.32
C SER A 85 -14.55 -17.66 -14.63
N CYS A 86 -13.65 -17.27 -13.72
CA CYS A 86 -12.20 -17.49 -13.86
C CYS A 86 -11.87 -18.97 -13.83
N LYS A 87 -12.44 -19.73 -12.89
CA LYS A 87 -12.27 -21.17 -12.78
C LYS A 87 -12.67 -21.88 -14.08
N ASN A 88 -13.87 -21.63 -14.59
CA ASN A 88 -14.34 -22.22 -15.84
C ASN A 88 -13.45 -21.85 -17.03
N TYR A 89 -12.99 -20.61 -17.12
CA TYR A 89 -12.08 -20.18 -18.19
C TYR A 89 -10.73 -20.91 -18.13
N LEU A 90 -10.10 -20.97 -16.95
CA LEU A 90 -8.81 -21.63 -16.76
C LEU A 90 -8.90 -23.16 -16.92
N ASP A 91 -10.04 -23.77 -16.58
CA ASP A 91 -10.26 -25.21 -16.72
C ASP A 91 -10.52 -25.62 -18.19
N THR A 92 -11.05 -24.71 -19.01
CA THR A 92 -11.40 -25.00 -20.43
C THR A 92 -10.40 -24.48 -21.45
N LYS A 93 -9.52 -23.55 -21.06
CA LYS A 93 -8.53 -22.92 -21.94
C LYS A 93 -7.11 -23.22 -21.48
N LYS A 94 -6.21 -23.44 -22.43
CA LYS A 94 -4.79 -23.63 -22.16
C LYS A 94 -4.08 -22.29 -21.93
N VAL A 95 -4.29 -21.70 -20.76
CA VAL A 95 -3.64 -20.45 -20.35
C VAL A 95 -2.22 -20.75 -19.87
N LYS A 96 -1.22 -20.06 -20.41
CA LYS A 96 0.19 -20.22 -20.03
C LYS A 96 0.68 -19.16 -19.04
N LYS A 97 0.27 -17.91 -19.26
CA LYS A 97 0.70 -16.75 -18.48
C LYS A 97 -0.47 -15.79 -18.31
N ILE A 98 -0.54 -15.10 -17.18
CA ILE A 98 -1.51 -14.04 -16.90
C ILE A 98 -0.77 -12.79 -16.46
N ILE A 99 -1.19 -11.64 -16.98
CA ILE A 99 -0.71 -10.34 -16.54
C ILE A 99 -1.89 -9.58 -15.95
N VAL A 100 -1.77 -9.17 -14.68
CA VAL A 100 -2.80 -8.42 -13.95
C VAL A 100 -2.33 -7.03 -13.59
N SER A 101 -3.24 -6.06 -13.53
CA SER A 101 -2.91 -4.69 -13.12
C SER A 101 -2.74 -4.55 -11.60
N HIS A 102 -3.59 -5.24 -10.83
CA HIS A 102 -3.58 -5.25 -9.36
C HIS A 102 -3.83 -6.68 -8.89
N SER A 103 -3.36 -7.03 -7.69
CA SER A 103 -3.55 -8.36 -7.08
C SER A 103 -4.31 -8.31 -5.74
N VAL A 104 -4.89 -7.16 -5.39
CA VAL A 104 -5.53 -6.88 -4.08
C VAL A 104 -7.05 -6.66 -4.16
N TYR A 105 -7.64 -6.69 -5.35
CA TYR A 105 -9.09 -6.51 -5.56
C TYR A 105 -9.70 -7.70 -6.31
N ILE A 106 -11.00 -7.95 -6.15
CA ILE A 106 -11.67 -9.16 -6.64
C ILE A 106 -11.52 -9.38 -8.15
N GLN A 107 -11.47 -8.32 -8.96
CA GLN A 107 -11.49 -8.42 -10.42
C GLN A 107 -10.25 -9.13 -10.97
N TYR A 108 -9.11 -8.95 -10.30
CA TYR A 108 -7.81 -9.42 -10.78
C TYR A 108 -7.11 -10.34 -9.77
N GLY A 109 -7.28 -10.09 -8.47
CA GLY A 109 -6.69 -10.90 -7.40
C GLY A 109 -7.23 -12.32 -7.37
N ILE A 110 -8.54 -12.50 -7.63
CA ILE A 110 -9.15 -13.84 -7.69
C ILE A 110 -8.56 -14.63 -8.87
N LEU A 111 -8.49 -14.02 -10.06
CA LEU A 111 -7.86 -14.63 -11.23
C LEU A 111 -6.40 -15.00 -10.96
N ALA A 112 -5.64 -14.08 -10.35
CA ALA A 112 -4.24 -14.31 -10.00
C ALA A 112 -4.08 -15.52 -9.07
N ARG A 113 -4.83 -15.60 -7.97
CA ARG A 113 -4.73 -16.71 -7.01
C ARG A 113 -5.19 -18.05 -7.61
N LEU A 114 -6.27 -18.04 -8.41
CA LEU A 114 -6.75 -19.22 -9.13
C LEU A 114 -5.74 -19.73 -10.16
N ALA A 115 -5.04 -18.84 -10.86
CA ALA A 115 -4.02 -19.21 -11.82
C ALA A 115 -2.76 -19.76 -11.14
N LEU A 116 -2.30 -19.11 -10.06
CA LEU A 116 -1.17 -19.59 -9.26
C LEU A 116 -1.41 -21.00 -8.70
N SER A 117 -2.62 -21.28 -8.20
CA SER A 117 -2.98 -22.63 -7.71
C SER A 117 -2.99 -23.72 -8.79
N ARG A 118 -3.01 -23.34 -10.08
CA ARG A 118 -2.91 -24.24 -11.23
C ARG A 118 -1.49 -24.32 -11.81
N GLY A 119 -0.51 -23.67 -11.16
CA GLY A 119 0.86 -23.58 -11.67
C GLY A 119 1.00 -22.70 -12.92
N ILE A 120 0.05 -21.78 -13.15
CA ILE A 120 0.12 -20.81 -14.24
C ILE A 120 0.94 -19.61 -13.76
N ASP A 121 1.89 -19.14 -14.57
CA ASP A 121 2.68 -17.95 -14.25
C ASP A 121 1.79 -16.70 -14.23
N VAL A 122 1.87 -15.94 -13.15
CA VAL A 122 1.13 -14.68 -13.00
C VAL A 122 2.11 -13.54 -12.76
N TYR A 123 1.93 -12.45 -13.51
CA TYR A 123 2.72 -11.24 -13.37
C TYR A 123 1.80 -10.08 -13.01
N ASN A 124 2.17 -9.33 -11.98
CA ASN A 124 1.54 -8.04 -11.70
C ASN A 124 2.30 -6.96 -12.47
N ALA A 125 1.63 -6.29 -13.42
CA ALA A 125 2.15 -5.07 -14.02
C ALA A 125 2.19 -4.00 -12.93
N LEU A 126 3.40 -3.52 -12.64
CA LEU A 126 3.62 -2.52 -11.63
C LEU A 126 3.90 -1.20 -12.32
N ASN A 127 3.45 -0.17 -11.64
CA ASN A 127 3.30 1.11 -12.26
C ASN A 127 4.51 2.01 -11.88
N PHE A 128 5.01 2.00 -10.65
CA PHE A 128 5.92 3.08 -10.22
C PHE A 128 7.41 2.87 -10.50
N GLU A 129 8.02 1.85 -9.92
CA GLU A 129 9.49 1.65 -9.97
C GLU A 129 9.89 0.26 -10.44
N ARG A 130 8.93 -0.64 -10.51
CA ARG A 130 9.04 -1.98 -11.06
C ARG A 130 8.06 -2.04 -12.21
N THR A 131 8.50 -2.56 -13.34
CA THR A 131 7.67 -2.71 -14.54
C THR A 131 6.75 -3.91 -14.37
N LEU A 132 7.29 -5.00 -13.83
CA LEU A 132 6.57 -6.26 -13.61
C LEU A 132 7.03 -6.90 -12.31
N LYS A 133 6.17 -7.73 -11.73
CA LYS A 133 6.54 -8.63 -10.65
C LYS A 133 5.89 -9.99 -10.91
N LYS A 134 6.69 -11.06 -10.94
CA LYS A 134 6.15 -12.43 -10.90
C LYS A 134 5.59 -12.71 -9.51
N LEU A 135 4.32 -13.08 -9.47
CA LEU A 135 3.62 -13.50 -8.27
C LEU A 135 3.87 -14.99 -8.04
N SER A 136 3.69 -15.43 -6.80
CA SER A 136 3.80 -16.83 -6.41
C SER A 136 2.78 -17.15 -5.32
N LEU A 137 2.56 -18.44 -5.06
CA LEU A 137 1.61 -18.88 -4.04
C LEU A 137 1.92 -18.30 -2.65
N ASP A 138 3.20 -18.26 -2.28
CA ASP A 138 3.69 -17.73 -1.00
C ASP A 138 3.79 -16.19 -0.97
N HIS A 139 3.72 -15.50 -2.12
CA HIS A 139 3.80 -14.04 -2.18
C HIS A 139 3.01 -13.44 -3.36
N HIS A 140 1.69 -13.62 -3.30
CA HIS A 140 0.74 -13.19 -4.33
C HIS A 140 0.37 -11.70 -4.27
N LEU A 141 0.88 -10.96 -3.27
CA LEU A 141 0.65 -9.52 -3.08
C LEU A 141 1.39 -8.69 -4.15
N PRO A 142 1.03 -7.41 -4.40
CA PRO A 142 1.74 -6.57 -5.37
C PRO A 142 3.07 -6.05 -4.83
N THR A 143 3.24 -6.04 -3.51
CA THR A 143 4.40 -5.47 -2.82
C THR A 143 5.68 -6.29 -3.05
N PRO A 144 6.89 -5.69 -2.99
CA PRO A 144 8.14 -6.44 -3.08
C PRO A 144 8.28 -7.51 -1.98
N ARG A 145 9.13 -8.52 -2.21
CA ARG A 145 9.56 -9.49 -1.20
C ARG A 145 10.56 -8.86 -0.23
N HIS A 146 10.10 -7.85 0.50
CA HIS A 146 10.93 -7.09 1.40
C HIS A 146 11.51 -7.92 2.55
N HIS A 147 10.87 -9.06 2.86
CA HIS A 147 11.40 -10.05 3.81
C HIS A 147 12.75 -10.66 3.41
N LEU A 148 13.12 -10.57 2.12
CA LEU A 148 14.40 -11.05 1.63
C LEU A 148 15.47 -9.97 1.62
N TYR A 149 15.14 -8.70 1.91
CA TYR A 149 16.08 -7.58 1.74
C TYR A 149 17.39 -7.75 2.50
N PRO A 150 17.42 -8.13 3.79
CA PRO A 150 18.69 -8.32 4.50
C PRO A 150 19.57 -9.38 3.82
N SER A 151 19.01 -10.56 3.54
CA SER A 151 19.74 -11.66 2.89
C SER A 151 20.23 -11.33 1.48
N LEU A 152 19.43 -10.57 0.72
CA LEU A 152 19.80 -10.14 -0.64
C LEU A 152 20.86 -9.05 -0.62
N PHE A 153 20.92 -8.23 0.43
CA PHE A 153 21.94 -7.21 0.61
C PHE A 153 23.25 -7.78 1.14
N GLU A 154 23.19 -8.78 2.02
CA GLU A 154 24.35 -9.48 2.60
C GLU A 154 25.30 -10.01 1.52
N VAL A 155 24.77 -10.50 0.40
CA VAL A 155 25.56 -11.03 -0.72
C VAL A 155 26.03 -9.96 -1.73
N GLN A 156 25.67 -8.69 -1.54
CA GLN A 156 26.09 -7.62 -2.45
C GLN A 156 27.56 -7.25 -2.25
N LYS A 157 28.24 -6.93 -3.36
CA LYS A 157 29.61 -6.39 -3.32
C LYS A 157 29.57 -4.88 -3.05
N ASN A 158 30.57 -4.37 -2.33
CA ASN A 158 30.73 -2.94 -2.02
C ASN A 158 29.55 -2.35 -1.21
N GLN A 159 29.06 -3.08 -0.20
CA GLN A 159 27.92 -2.67 0.63
C GLN A 159 28.02 -1.24 1.17
N GLU A 160 29.20 -0.80 1.62
CA GLU A 160 29.42 0.58 2.09
C GLU A 160 29.11 1.62 1.01
N LYS A 161 29.48 1.36 -0.25
CA LYS A 161 29.16 2.24 -1.38
C LYS A 161 27.67 2.25 -1.69
N LEU A 162 26.98 1.12 -1.49
CA LEU A 162 25.53 1.03 -1.70
C LEU A 162 24.77 1.80 -0.62
N ARG A 163 25.20 1.67 0.65
CA ARG A 163 24.69 2.46 1.78
C ARG A 163 24.93 3.94 1.57
N GLU A 164 26.14 4.35 1.17
CA GLU A 164 26.45 5.75 0.88
C GLU A 164 25.56 6.32 -0.23
N LYS A 165 25.31 5.55 -1.30
CA LYS A 165 24.38 5.94 -2.36
C LYS A 165 22.94 6.13 -1.83
N ALA A 166 22.49 5.23 -0.95
CA ALA A 166 21.18 5.35 -0.32
C ALA A 166 21.08 6.56 0.59
N ARG A 167 22.09 6.78 1.44
CA ARG A 167 22.21 7.93 2.34
C ARG A 167 22.06 9.24 1.59
N VAL A 168 22.79 9.43 0.49
CA VAL A 168 22.72 10.64 -0.34
C VAL A 168 21.31 10.89 -0.88
N VAL A 169 20.60 9.85 -1.35
CA VAL A 169 19.24 10.01 -1.89
C VAL A 169 18.22 10.23 -0.77
N LEU A 170 18.35 9.51 0.34
CA LEU A 170 17.48 9.65 1.51
C LEU A 170 17.60 11.05 2.11
N GLU A 171 18.80 11.58 2.31
CA GLU A 171 19.00 12.93 2.85
C GLU A 171 18.39 14.01 1.94
N LYS A 172 18.51 13.86 0.62
CA LYS A 172 17.81 14.74 -0.34
C LYS A 172 16.29 14.68 -0.19
N ARG A 173 15.72 13.47 -0.05
CA ARG A 173 14.27 13.28 0.21
C ARG A 173 13.84 14.00 1.50
N LEU A 174 14.58 13.81 2.59
CA LEU A 174 14.31 14.42 3.89
C LEU A 174 14.50 15.95 3.87
N ASN A 175 15.28 16.47 2.93
CA ASN A 175 15.41 17.90 2.67
C ASN A 175 14.30 18.48 1.76
N GLY A 176 13.42 17.64 1.21
CA GLY A 176 12.26 18.08 0.42
C GLY A 176 12.33 17.72 -1.06
N GLU A 177 13.40 17.10 -1.55
CA GLU A 177 13.50 16.68 -2.95
C GLU A 177 12.58 15.47 -3.24
N ILE A 178 12.03 15.42 -4.46
CA ILE A 178 11.24 14.29 -4.95
C ILE A 178 12.16 13.36 -5.73
N ASP A 179 12.52 12.22 -5.15
CA ASP A 179 13.24 11.16 -5.85
C ASP A 179 12.28 10.20 -6.58
N ARG A 180 12.84 9.18 -7.25
CA ARG A 180 12.07 8.19 -8.02
C ARG A 180 11.03 7.44 -7.18
N GLY A 181 11.34 7.15 -5.92
CA GLY A 181 10.49 6.40 -5.00
C GLY A 181 9.21 7.11 -4.60
N ILE A 182 9.19 8.44 -4.68
CA ILE A 182 8.04 9.28 -4.31
C ILE A 182 7.58 10.17 -5.47
N LYS A 183 7.98 9.87 -6.71
CA LYS A 183 7.64 10.63 -7.92
C LYS A 183 6.14 10.75 -8.19
N TYR A 184 5.33 9.88 -7.60
CA TYR A 184 3.87 9.91 -7.68
C TYR A 184 3.24 10.97 -6.77
N MET A 185 3.99 11.51 -5.81
CA MET A 185 3.51 12.56 -4.93
C MET A 185 3.53 13.89 -5.66
N SER A 186 2.42 14.64 -5.59
CA SER A 186 2.33 16.00 -6.15
C SER A 186 3.26 17.00 -5.46
N SER A 187 3.60 16.74 -4.19
CA SER A 187 4.49 17.56 -3.37
C SER A 187 5.21 16.68 -2.34
N SER A 188 6.42 17.07 -1.97
CA SER A 188 7.14 16.39 -0.89
C SER A 188 6.46 16.64 0.46
N SER A 189 6.45 15.60 1.31
CA SER A 189 6.02 15.71 2.72
C SER A 189 7.02 16.48 3.58
N TYR A 190 8.21 16.75 3.06
CA TYR A 190 9.28 17.53 3.69
C TYR A 190 9.48 18.90 3.03
N ALA A 191 8.65 19.26 2.04
CA ALA A 191 8.72 20.58 1.42
C ALA A 191 8.52 21.67 2.49
N ASP A 192 9.28 22.75 2.38
CA ASP A 192 9.09 23.94 3.21
C ASP A 192 7.83 24.63 2.68
N ARG A 193 6.76 24.62 3.49
CA ARG A 193 5.46 25.21 3.15
C ARG A 193 5.23 26.43 4.01
N GLU A 194 4.52 27.42 3.46
CA GLU A 194 4.10 28.62 4.21
C GLU A 194 3.20 28.28 5.42
N TYR A 195 2.57 27.10 5.40
CA TYR A 195 1.77 26.63 6.52
C TYR A 195 2.66 26.08 7.64
N THR A 196 2.84 26.89 8.68
CA THR A 196 3.46 26.47 9.95
C THR A 196 2.47 26.74 11.08
N GLU A 197 1.98 25.68 11.73
CA GLU A 197 1.31 25.85 13.03
C GLU A 197 2.39 26.24 14.06
N GLU A 198 2.21 27.30 14.84
CA GLU A 198 3.30 27.78 15.74
C GLU A 198 3.76 26.73 16.75
N LYS A 199 2.87 25.84 17.21
CA LYS A 199 3.16 24.74 18.14
C LYS A 199 2.28 23.54 17.82
N LEU A 200 2.90 22.40 17.51
CA LEU A 200 2.16 21.15 17.24
C LEU A 200 1.83 20.40 18.55
N PHE A 201 2.81 20.36 19.45
CA PHE A 201 2.70 19.70 20.75
C PHE A 201 2.40 20.72 21.86
N LEU A 202 1.66 20.28 22.89
CA LEU A 202 1.38 21.10 24.07
C LEU A 202 2.63 21.32 24.92
N ASN A 203 3.66 20.47 24.78
CA ASN A 203 4.90 20.56 25.55
C ASN A 203 4.65 20.52 27.07
N ASN A 204 3.69 19.69 27.50
CA ASN A 204 3.21 19.60 28.89
C ASN A 204 4.00 18.59 29.76
N GLY A 205 5.20 18.19 29.33
CA GLY A 205 6.03 17.20 30.02
C GLY A 205 5.65 15.74 29.80
N LYS A 206 4.56 15.46 29.07
CA LYS A 206 4.18 14.09 28.66
C LYS A 206 4.95 13.67 27.40
N PRO A 207 5.16 12.36 27.18
CA PRO A 207 5.74 11.85 25.93
C PRO A 207 4.97 12.36 24.71
N LYS A 208 5.68 12.94 23.75
CA LYS A 208 5.15 13.45 22.49
C LYS A 208 4.94 12.30 21.53
N VAL A 209 3.70 12.07 21.11
CA VAL A 209 3.36 10.98 20.20
C VAL A 209 2.71 11.54 18.94
N VAL A 210 3.24 11.18 17.77
CA VAL A 210 2.63 11.50 16.49
C VAL A 210 2.03 10.26 15.85
N MET A 211 0.77 10.34 15.45
CA MET A 211 0.10 9.29 14.70
C MET A 211 -0.09 9.72 13.24
N MET A 212 0.46 8.93 12.32
CA MET A 212 0.39 9.19 10.88
C MET A 212 -0.68 8.31 10.25
N LEU A 213 -1.76 8.95 9.77
CA LEU A 213 -2.90 8.25 9.20
C LEU A 213 -2.64 7.78 7.77
N HIS A 214 -3.34 6.70 7.42
CA HIS A 214 -3.41 6.13 6.08
C HIS A 214 -4.67 6.58 5.36
N CYS A 215 -4.73 6.35 4.05
CA CYS A 215 -6.00 6.39 3.33
C CYS A 215 -6.83 5.16 3.72
N PHE A 216 -8.03 5.35 4.30
CA PHE A 216 -8.78 4.25 4.92
C PHE A 216 -9.16 3.09 3.99
N TYR A 217 -9.24 3.33 2.69
CA TYR A 217 -9.76 2.37 1.71
C TYR A 217 -8.80 2.17 0.51
N ASP A 218 -7.49 2.34 0.74
CA ASP A 218 -6.46 2.09 -0.27
C ASP A 218 -5.71 0.78 -0.01
N ALA A 219 -6.40 -0.34 -0.25
CA ALA A 219 -5.90 -1.70 -0.07
C ALA A 219 -5.14 -1.93 1.27
N PRO A 220 -5.81 -1.83 2.43
CA PRO A 220 -5.19 -2.08 3.73
C PRO A 220 -4.40 -3.40 3.81
N HIS A 221 -4.79 -4.41 3.04
CA HIS A 221 -4.22 -5.76 3.07
C HIS A 221 -3.13 -6.01 2.01
N THR A 222 -2.51 -4.97 1.48
CA THR A 222 -1.46 -5.08 0.44
C THR A 222 -0.12 -5.67 0.95
N TYR A 223 0.07 -5.76 2.27
CA TYR A 223 1.23 -6.37 2.94
C TYR A 223 0.85 -7.66 3.66
N ARG A 224 1.84 -8.43 4.15
CA ARG A 224 1.65 -9.83 4.59
C ARG A 224 0.70 -9.97 5.78
N HIS A 225 0.74 -9.04 6.73
CA HIS A 225 -0.09 -9.07 7.93
C HIS A 225 -0.30 -7.68 8.54
N MET A 226 -1.33 -7.56 9.37
CA MET A 226 -1.66 -6.38 10.17
C MET A 226 -2.39 -6.82 11.44
N LEU A 227 -2.17 -6.10 12.55
CA LEU A 227 -2.79 -6.38 13.84
C LEU A 227 -4.31 -6.19 13.80
N PHE A 228 -4.75 -5.09 13.19
CA PHE A 228 -6.15 -4.72 13.05
C PHE A 228 -6.72 -5.17 11.70
N GLU A 229 -8.03 -5.21 11.57
CA GLU A 229 -8.72 -5.64 10.35
C GLU A 229 -8.70 -4.59 9.23
N ASP A 230 -8.54 -3.31 9.57
CA ASP A 230 -8.26 -2.24 8.62
C ASP A 230 -7.65 -1.03 9.34
N PHE A 231 -7.33 0.03 8.57
CA PHE A 231 -6.80 1.26 9.13
C PHE A 231 -7.80 1.99 10.03
N TYR A 232 -9.11 1.82 9.83
CA TYR A 232 -10.13 2.48 10.64
C TYR A 232 -10.23 1.83 12.02
N GLU A 233 -10.22 0.51 12.10
CA GLU A 233 -10.20 -0.24 13.36
C GLU A 233 -8.96 0.10 14.20
N TRP A 234 -7.79 0.24 13.56
CA TRP A 234 -6.58 0.74 14.23
C TRP A 234 -6.78 2.15 14.80
N VAL A 235 -7.36 3.06 14.02
CA VAL A 235 -7.59 4.45 14.47
C VAL A 235 -8.57 4.51 15.63
N VAL A 236 -9.70 3.80 15.53
CA VAL A 236 -10.69 3.71 16.59
C VAL A 236 -10.08 3.14 17.87
N PHE A 237 -9.25 2.11 17.77
CA PHE A 237 -8.55 1.54 18.92
C PHE A 237 -7.67 2.58 19.65
N VAL A 238 -6.82 3.30 18.90
CA VAL A 238 -5.96 4.34 19.48
C VAL A 238 -6.78 5.48 20.08
N PHE A 239 -7.81 5.96 19.38
CA PHE A 239 -8.66 7.07 19.81
C PHE A 239 -9.47 6.75 21.07
N ASN A 240 -9.96 5.52 21.19
CA ASN A 240 -10.65 5.04 22.39
C ASN A 240 -9.73 5.01 23.61
N LYS A 241 -8.46 4.62 23.42
CA LYS A 241 -7.47 4.58 24.51
C LYS A 241 -6.93 5.96 24.88
N ALA A 242 -6.78 6.86 23.91
CA ALA A 242 -6.06 8.13 24.06
C ALA A 242 -6.43 8.96 25.29
N LYS A 243 -7.71 9.01 25.67
CA LYS A 243 -8.18 9.75 26.86
C LYS A 243 -7.52 9.27 28.16
N SER A 244 -7.19 7.99 28.25
CA SER A 244 -6.56 7.37 29.42
C SER A 244 -5.03 7.38 29.38
N LEU A 245 -4.44 7.70 28.22
CA LEU A 245 -2.99 7.68 28.03
C LEU A 245 -2.35 8.94 28.61
N ASN A 246 -1.23 8.78 29.29
CA ASN A 246 -0.42 9.90 29.76
C ASN A 246 0.54 10.39 28.68
N ILE A 247 0.01 10.73 27.50
CA ILE A 247 0.79 11.19 26.33
C ILE A 247 0.28 12.52 25.80
N ASP A 248 1.12 13.19 25.02
CA ASP A 248 0.76 14.35 24.22
C ASP A 248 0.61 13.93 22.75
N LEU A 249 -0.61 13.50 22.39
CA LEU A 249 -0.91 12.91 21.08
C LEU A 249 -1.34 13.96 20.05
N ILE A 250 -0.68 13.96 18.89
CA ILE A 250 -1.15 14.60 17.67
C ILE A 250 -1.44 13.56 16.58
N VAL A 251 -2.41 13.85 15.73
CA VAL A 251 -2.78 13.00 14.60
C VAL A 251 -2.66 13.79 13.32
N LYS A 252 -1.86 13.27 12.37
CA LYS A 252 -1.68 13.86 11.05
C LYS A 252 -2.45 13.04 9.99
N PRO A 253 -3.44 13.64 9.31
CA PRO A 253 -4.09 13.03 8.16
C PRO A 253 -3.11 12.75 7.01
N HIS A 254 -3.40 11.74 6.19
CA HIS A 254 -2.61 11.44 4.99
C HIS A 254 -2.65 12.63 4.01
N PRO A 255 -1.50 13.13 3.50
CA PRO A 255 -1.46 14.33 2.66
C PRO A 255 -2.22 14.16 1.34
N ASN A 256 -2.16 12.95 0.76
CA ASN A 256 -2.91 12.57 -0.45
C ASN A 256 -4.13 11.70 -0.10
N GLY A 257 -4.76 11.94 1.05
CA GLY A 257 -6.01 11.25 1.39
C GLY A 257 -7.04 11.46 0.29
N LYS A 258 -7.65 10.37 -0.18
CA LYS A 258 -8.71 10.42 -1.20
C LYS A 258 -9.99 11.04 -0.61
N GLU A 259 -10.93 11.38 -1.47
CA GLU A 259 -12.22 12.01 -1.10
C GLU A 259 -12.90 11.33 0.10
N PHE A 260 -13.58 12.06 0.99
CA PHE A 260 -14.20 11.52 2.21
C PHE A 260 -13.24 11.09 3.35
N ASN A 261 -11.91 10.95 3.14
CA ASN A 261 -10.98 10.70 4.27
C ASN A 261 -11.11 11.80 5.34
N GLU A 262 -11.17 13.06 4.93
CA GLU A 262 -11.31 14.20 5.85
C GLU A 262 -12.63 14.17 6.62
N GLU A 263 -13.72 13.70 5.98
CA GLU A 263 -15.01 13.57 6.64
C GLU A 263 -14.99 12.46 7.70
N ILE A 264 -14.40 11.30 7.38
CA ILE A 264 -14.21 10.19 8.32
C ILE A 264 -13.43 10.69 9.56
N ILE A 265 -12.32 11.40 9.32
CA ILE A 265 -11.48 11.98 10.38
C ILE A 265 -12.27 12.99 11.21
N LYS A 266 -13.04 13.88 10.57
CA LYS A 266 -13.90 14.85 11.26
C LYS A 266 -14.96 14.17 12.13
N ASN A 267 -15.56 13.10 11.66
CA ASN A 267 -16.57 12.34 12.41
C ASN A 267 -15.95 11.58 13.59
N LEU A 268 -14.75 11.03 13.44
CA LEU A 268 -13.97 10.48 14.56
C LEU A 268 -13.61 11.58 15.57
N ASN A 269 -13.17 12.75 15.11
CA ASN A 269 -12.80 13.86 15.99
C ASN A 269 -13.98 14.36 16.82
N LYS A 270 -15.19 14.42 16.25
CA LYS A 270 -16.42 14.77 17.00
C LYS A 270 -16.67 13.83 18.17
N LYS A 271 -16.38 12.53 18.00
CA LYS A 271 -16.51 11.51 19.06
C LYS A 271 -15.35 11.58 20.07
N HIS A 272 -14.18 12.05 19.63
CA HIS A 272 -12.96 12.15 20.43
C HIS A 272 -12.38 13.58 20.43
N PRO A 273 -13.10 14.59 20.94
CA PRO A 273 -12.72 16.01 20.78
C PRO A 273 -11.43 16.42 21.52
N HIS A 274 -10.87 15.51 22.32
CA HIS A 274 -9.58 15.69 23.01
C HIS A 274 -8.38 15.34 22.11
N ILE A 275 -8.60 14.67 20.98
CA ILE A 275 -7.55 14.34 20.01
C ILE A 275 -7.21 15.60 19.21
N ARG A 276 -5.94 15.96 19.15
CA ARG A 276 -5.47 17.07 18.31
C ARG A 276 -5.15 16.56 16.92
N ILE A 277 -6.02 16.90 15.98
CA ILE A 277 -5.80 16.61 14.55
C ILE A 277 -5.16 17.85 13.93
N ILE A 278 -3.91 17.70 13.50
CA ILE A 278 -3.16 18.79 12.85
C ILE A 278 -3.47 18.84 11.36
N ASN A 279 -3.15 19.96 10.70
CA ASN A 279 -3.36 20.08 9.27
C ASN A 279 -2.55 19.03 8.48
N LYS A 280 -3.17 18.40 7.49
CA LYS A 280 -2.52 17.41 6.61
C LYS A 280 -1.28 17.94 5.89
N ASN A 281 -1.20 19.26 5.71
CA ASN A 281 -0.12 19.96 5.04
C ASN A 281 1.07 20.33 5.95
N VAL A 282 1.00 20.12 7.27
CA VAL A 282 2.15 20.31 8.16
C VAL A 282 3.34 19.49 7.65
N SER A 283 4.52 20.09 7.49
CA SER A 283 5.71 19.39 7.01
C SER A 283 6.19 18.35 8.02
N ASN A 284 6.66 17.19 7.54
CA ASN A 284 7.32 16.21 8.40
C ASN A 284 8.56 16.80 9.08
N LYS A 285 9.28 17.75 8.43
CA LYS A 285 10.40 18.47 9.05
C LYS A 285 9.99 19.18 10.34
N GLN A 286 8.81 19.80 10.35
CA GLN A 286 8.29 20.51 11.51
C GLN A 286 7.93 19.55 12.65
N ILE A 287 7.32 18.40 12.32
CA ILE A 287 7.02 17.38 13.32
C ILE A 287 8.31 16.85 13.94
N ILE A 288 9.33 16.58 13.11
CA ILE A 288 10.63 16.09 13.59
C ILE A 288 11.36 17.13 14.42
N SER A 289 11.28 18.42 14.09
CA SER A 289 11.93 19.49 14.85
C SER A 289 11.36 19.66 16.27
N GLU A 290 10.10 19.27 16.47
CA GLU A 290 9.45 19.17 17.78
C GLU A 290 9.90 17.95 18.61
N LYS A 291 10.74 17.06 18.03
CA LYS A 291 11.35 15.89 18.68
C LYS A 291 10.32 14.97 19.36
N PRO A 292 9.39 14.36 18.62
CA PRO A 292 8.46 13.40 19.18
C PRO A 292 9.20 12.18 19.72
N ASP A 293 8.71 11.62 20.82
CA ASP A 293 9.27 10.43 21.46
C ASP A 293 8.89 9.15 20.71
N LEU A 294 7.72 9.16 20.05
CA LEU A 294 7.14 8.01 19.38
C LEU A 294 6.32 8.40 18.14
N LEU A 295 6.53 7.67 17.04
CA LEU A 295 5.64 7.66 15.88
C LEU A 295 4.78 6.39 15.87
N LEU A 296 3.49 6.57 15.60
CA LEU A 296 2.52 5.50 15.36
C LEU A 296 2.12 5.49 13.88
N THR A 297 2.17 4.32 13.26
CA THR A 297 1.57 4.09 11.94
C THR A 297 1.25 2.61 11.75
N VAL A 298 0.64 2.24 10.63
CA VAL A 298 0.52 0.84 10.22
C VAL A 298 1.68 0.44 9.32
N ASN A 299 1.65 0.83 8.04
CA ASN A 299 2.63 0.42 7.03
C ASN A 299 3.20 1.61 6.24
N GLY A 300 3.23 2.80 6.87
CA GLY A 300 3.54 4.06 6.19
C GLY A 300 5.00 4.17 5.82
N THR A 301 5.30 4.85 4.72
CA THR A 301 6.69 5.13 4.31
C THR A 301 7.44 5.97 5.35
N VAL A 302 6.73 6.72 6.20
CA VAL A 302 7.28 7.51 7.30
C VAL A 302 8.10 6.71 8.32
N VAL A 303 7.98 5.37 8.36
CA VAL A 303 8.68 4.52 9.34
C VAL A 303 10.19 4.73 9.29
N HIS A 304 10.82 4.46 8.16
CA HIS A 304 12.27 4.58 8.00
C HIS A 304 12.75 6.03 8.07
N GLU A 305 11.92 6.97 7.62
CA GLU A 305 12.24 8.40 7.61
C GLU A 305 12.35 8.96 9.04
N PHE A 306 11.37 8.68 9.89
CA PHE A 306 11.39 9.13 11.29
C PHE A 306 12.44 8.37 12.10
N ALA A 307 12.61 7.07 11.84
CA ALA A 307 13.68 6.30 12.44
C ALA A 307 15.06 6.88 12.09
N TYR A 308 15.29 7.37 10.87
CA TYR A 308 16.56 8.00 10.48
C TYR A 308 16.89 9.26 11.31
N HIS A 309 15.87 9.91 11.87
CA HIS A 309 16.00 11.03 12.81
C HIS A 309 16.07 10.60 14.29
N GLY A 310 16.17 9.29 14.58
CA GLY A 310 16.28 8.75 15.92
C GLY A 310 14.96 8.64 16.68
N ILE A 311 13.82 8.83 16.00
CA ILE A 311 12.48 8.75 16.61
C ILE A 311 12.05 7.28 16.67
N LYS A 312 11.56 6.83 17.83
CA LYS A 312 11.04 5.45 17.97
C LYS A 312 9.79 5.29 17.11
N VAL A 313 9.64 4.13 16.47
CA VAL A 313 8.49 3.86 15.61
C VAL A 313 7.79 2.57 16.04
N LEU A 314 6.51 2.69 16.41
CA LEU A 314 5.62 1.58 16.71
C LEU A 314 4.67 1.39 15.52
N VAL A 315 4.79 0.26 14.85
CA VAL A 315 3.96 -0.10 13.69
C VAL A 315 2.90 -1.14 14.07
N ALA A 316 1.76 -1.10 13.39
CA ALA A 316 0.66 -2.03 13.61
C ALA A 316 0.52 -3.10 12.50
N GLY A 317 1.48 -3.20 11.58
CA GLY A 317 1.47 -4.21 10.53
C GLY A 317 2.79 -4.32 9.78
N ASP A 318 2.80 -5.26 8.84
CA ASP A 318 3.91 -5.50 7.92
C ASP A 318 4.16 -4.29 7.02
N HIS A 319 5.43 -4.00 6.76
CA HIS A 319 5.86 -2.85 5.98
C HIS A 319 7.21 -3.12 5.33
N PRO A 320 7.64 -2.32 4.33
CA PRO A 320 8.87 -2.62 3.59
C PRO A 320 10.15 -2.76 4.44
N GLY A 321 10.21 -2.13 5.61
CA GLY A 321 11.35 -2.20 6.52
C GLY A 321 11.17 -3.20 7.67
N PHE A 322 10.18 -4.10 7.60
CA PHE A 322 9.76 -4.95 8.72
C PHE A 322 10.90 -5.83 9.29
N GLU A 323 11.78 -6.34 8.44
CA GLU A 323 12.89 -7.22 8.86
C GLU A 323 14.09 -6.49 9.48
N TYR A 324 14.03 -5.16 9.62
CA TYR A 324 15.09 -4.36 10.20
C TYR A 324 14.71 -3.88 11.60
N ASN A 325 15.71 -3.53 12.41
CA ASN A 325 15.54 -3.26 13.84
C ASN A 325 15.11 -1.82 14.16
N PHE A 326 14.91 -0.97 13.17
CA PHE A 326 14.60 0.45 13.34
C PHE A 326 13.11 0.75 13.63
N SER A 327 12.26 -0.27 13.72
CA SER A 327 10.84 -0.15 14.11
C SER A 327 10.41 -1.37 14.93
N LYS A 328 9.32 -1.24 15.70
CA LYS A 328 8.72 -2.37 16.43
C LYS A 328 7.32 -2.63 15.90
N CYS A 329 7.09 -3.84 15.37
CA CYS A 329 5.77 -4.39 15.16
C CYS A 329 5.48 -5.40 16.28
N PRO A 330 4.55 -5.10 17.20
CA PRO A 330 4.06 -6.08 18.17
C PRO A 330 3.36 -7.25 17.48
N GLU A 331 3.34 -8.42 18.10
CA GLU A 331 2.64 -9.61 17.56
C GLU A 331 1.15 -9.61 17.93
N THR A 332 0.77 -8.85 18.97
CA THR A 332 -0.60 -8.80 19.48
C THR A 332 -1.07 -7.38 19.74
N ILE A 333 -2.39 -7.17 19.70
CA ILE A 333 -3.02 -5.89 20.06
C ILE A 333 -2.71 -5.52 21.53
N SER A 334 -2.60 -6.50 22.43
CA SER A 334 -2.24 -6.28 23.83
C SER A 334 -0.80 -5.77 24.00
N GLU A 335 0.16 -6.32 23.27
CA GLU A 335 1.55 -5.82 23.27
C GLU A 335 1.63 -4.42 22.63
N TYR A 336 0.87 -4.17 21.56
CA TYR A 336 0.74 -2.82 20.99
C TYR A 336 0.17 -1.82 22.00
N ALA A 337 -0.88 -2.20 22.73
CA ALA A 337 -1.46 -1.39 23.81
C ALA A 337 -0.42 -1.07 24.89
N TYR A 338 0.36 -2.06 25.30
CA TYR A 338 1.39 -1.90 26.32
C TYR A 338 2.44 -0.85 25.93
N TYR A 339 2.96 -0.89 24.70
CA TYR A 339 3.94 0.11 24.24
C TYR A 339 3.31 1.49 24.01
N LEU A 340 2.03 1.55 23.66
CA LEU A 340 1.28 2.80 23.55
C LEU A 340 1.04 3.45 24.92
N GLU A 341 0.80 2.65 25.96
CA GLU A 341 0.63 3.08 27.36
C GLU A 341 1.97 3.43 28.01
N HIS A 342 3.06 2.79 27.58
CA HIS A 342 4.40 2.95 28.12
C HIS A 342 5.47 3.24 27.04
N PRO A 343 5.42 4.39 26.34
CA PRO A 343 6.39 4.72 25.28
C PRO A 343 7.86 4.70 25.73
N GLU A 344 8.12 4.96 27.02
CA GLU A 344 9.46 4.92 27.62
C GLU A 344 10.03 3.50 27.69
N LYS A 345 9.18 2.47 27.76
CA LYS A 345 9.58 1.06 27.81
C LYS A 345 9.91 0.51 26.44
N LEU A 346 9.44 1.14 25.36
CA LEU A 346 9.80 0.77 24.00
C LEU A 346 11.28 1.09 23.76
N LYS A 347 12.10 0.05 23.58
CA LYS A 347 13.51 0.15 23.23
C LYS A 347 13.68 -0.32 21.79
N ILE A 348 14.22 0.55 20.94
CA ILE A 348 14.51 0.27 19.54
C ILE A 348 15.97 0.67 19.32
N ASN A 349 16.78 -0.25 18.80
CA ASN A 349 18.16 0.05 18.43
C ASN A 349 18.17 0.58 17.00
N ILE A 350 18.15 1.90 16.86
CA ILE A 350 18.13 2.54 15.54
C ILE A 350 19.57 2.62 15.02
N ASP A 351 19.90 1.75 14.07
CA ASP A 351 21.13 1.84 13.28
C ASP A 351 20.83 2.48 11.92
N LYS A 352 21.50 3.61 11.62
CA LYS A 352 21.34 4.29 10.32
C LYS A 352 21.82 3.45 9.16
N SER A 353 22.81 2.58 9.35
CA SER A 353 23.32 1.71 8.30
C SER A 353 22.29 0.67 7.86
N GLU A 354 21.46 0.16 8.78
CA GLU A 354 20.31 -0.69 8.46
C GLU A 354 19.24 0.07 7.66
N ILE A 355 18.99 1.34 8.00
CA ILE A 355 18.04 2.18 7.26
C ILE A 355 18.55 2.46 5.84
N GLU A 356 19.84 2.75 5.68
CA GLU A 356 20.48 2.97 4.38
C GLU A 356 20.46 1.70 3.52
N GLU A 357 20.71 0.54 4.14
CA GLU A 357 20.59 -0.76 3.50
C GLU A 357 19.15 -1.03 3.02
N PHE A 358 18.17 -0.89 3.91
CA PHE A 358 16.75 -0.97 3.58
C PHE A 358 16.41 -0.04 2.41
N PHE A 359 16.82 1.23 2.51
CA PHE A 359 16.52 2.24 1.52
C PHE A 359 17.12 1.88 0.17
N TYR A 360 18.36 1.37 0.14
CA TYR A 360 18.98 0.86 -1.06
C TYR A 360 18.14 -0.27 -1.67
N MET A 361 17.81 -1.29 -0.88
CA MET A 361 17.10 -2.47 -1.37
C MET A 361 15.70 -2.14 -1.88
N HIS A 362 14.98 -1.25 -1.20
CA HIS A 362 13.63 -0.89 -1.56
C HIS A 362 13.58 0.10 -2.73
N TYR A 363 14.37 1.17 -2.67
CA TYR A 363 14.26 2.32 -3.57
C TYR A 363 15.36 2.43 -4.63
N LEU A 364 16.46 1.68 -4.57
CA LEU A 364 17.59 1.87 -5.49
C LEU A 364 18.09 0.60 -6.17
N SER A 365 17.86 -0.58 -5.58
CA SER A 365 18.31 -1.85 -6.13
C SER A 365 17.62 -2.13 -7.46
N THR A 366 18.39 -2.64 -8.42
CA THR A 366 17.88 -3.11 -9.72
C THR A 366 17.72 -4.62 -9.69
N GLY A 367 16.82 -5.18 -10.49
CA GLY A 367 16.43 -6.58 -10.42
C GLY A 367 15.00 -6.77 -9.89
N PHE A 368 14.47 -7.98 -10.00
CA PHE A 368 13.09 -8.32 -9.63
C PHE A 368 12.08 -7.37 -10.28
N GLY A 369 12.29 -7.07 -11.57
CA GLY A 369 11.44 -6.22 -12.40
C GLY A 369 11.66 -4.72 -12.27
N ARG A 370 12.66 -4.28 -11.48
CA ARG A 370 13.16 -2.90 -11.48
C ARG A 370 14.37 -2.79 -12.41
N ILE A 371 14.23 -2.03 -13.48
CA ILE A 371 15.28 -1.89 -14.48
C ILE A 371 16.06 -0.58 -14.33
N LYS A 372 17.26 -0.50 -14.93
CA LYS A 372 18.10 0.71 -14.89
C LYS A 372 17.56 1.75 -15.88
N GLY A 373 17.57 3.03 -15.49
CA GLY A 373 17.22 4.14 -16.41
C GLY A 373 15.98 4.93 -16.00
N ASN A 374 15.74 6.06 -16.68
CA ASN A 374 14.45 6.76 -16.67
C ASN A 374 13.69 6.17 -17.84
N ASN A 375 12.89 5.12 -17.62
CA ASN A 375 12.13 4.58 -18.74
C ASN A 375 11.02 5.57 -19.11
N ASP A 376 10.79 5.73 -20.40
CA ASP A 376 9.73 6.56 -20.94
C ASP A 376 8.32 6.09 -20.51
N ILE A 377 8.18 4.81 -20.13
CA ILE A 377 7.02 4.25 -19.39
C ILE A 377 6.70 5.05 -18.11
N PHE A 378 7.70 5.64 -17.46
CA PHE A 378 7.54 6.45 -16.25
C PHE A 378 7.44 7.96 -16.54
N HIS A 379 7.58 8.37 -17.80
CA HIS A 379 7.37 9.74 -18.25
C HIS A 379 5.90 10.02 -18.62
N SER A 380 5.17 9.04 -19.18
CA SER A 380 3.70 9.13 -19.39
C SER A 380 2.93 9.46 -18.10
N ARG A 381 3.49 9.06 -16.95
CA ARG A 381 2.94 9.32 -15.61
C ARG A 381 2.98 10.77 -15.15
N ARG A 382 3.79 11.62 -15.77
CA ARG A 382 3.91 13.02 -15.35
C ARG A 382 2.68 13.85 -15.70
N ARG A 383 1.75 13.31 -16.50
CA ARG A 383 0.53 14.02 -16.85
C ARG A 383 -0.47 13.86 -15.72
N ASN A 384 -1.03 14.97 -15.27
CA ASN A 384 -2.22 14.96 -14.44
C ASN A 384 -3.29 14.20 -15.23
N TYR A 385 -3.53 12.95 -14.83
CA TYR A 385 -4.74 12.21 -15.19
C TYR A 385 -5.92 12.87 -14.47
N SER A 386 -6.17 14.15 -14.72
CA SER A 386 -7.41 14.77 -14.28
C SER A 386 -8.51 14.22 -15.17
N SER A 387 -9.67 13.96 -14.59
CA SER A 387 -10.89 13.61 -15.32
C SER A 387 -11.37 14.72 -16.27
N GLU A 388 -10.65 15.84 -16.35
CA GLU A 388 -10.92 16.98 -17.21
C GLU A 388 -10.17 16.89 -18.55
N ASN A 389 -9.13 16.06 -18.66
CA ASN A 389 -8.43 15.85 -19.93
C ASN A 389 -9.11 14.73 -20.75
N ASN A 390 -10.08 15.13 -21.57
CA ASN A 390 -10.80 14.22 -22.47
C ASN A 390 -9.93 13.70 -23.64
N ASP A 391 -8.77 14.31 -23.90
CA ASP A 391 -7.92 14.02 -25.05
C ASP A 391 -6.74 13.09 -24.71
N ILE A 392 -6.64 12.60 -23.48
CA ILE A 392 -5.49 11.81 -23.01
C ILE A 392 -5.15 10.62 -23.91
N TYR A 393 -6.15 9.96 -24.51
CA TYR A 393 -5.90 8.87 -25.45
C TYR A 393 -5.21 9.36 -26.73
N LEU A 394 -5.69 10.47 -27.31
CA LEU A 394 -5.10 11.07 -28.50
C LEU A 394 -3.70 11.58 -28.21
N GLU A 395 -3.47 12.16 -27.02
CA GLU A 395 -2.14 12.56 -26.61
C GLU A 395 -1.18 11.37 -26.47
N LEU A 396 -1.64 10.25 -25.89
CA LEU A 396 -0.83 9.03 -25.80
C LEU A 396 -0.54 8.43 -27.19
N VAL A 397 -1.49 8.50 -28.12
CA VAL A 397 -1.25 8.08 -29.51
C VAL A 397 -0.18 8.97 -30.15
N LYS A 398 -0.29 10.29 -30.00
CA LYS A 398 0.71 11.24 -30.52
C LYS A 398 2.09 11.02 -29.92
N ASP A 399 2.16 10.80 -28.60
CA ASP A 399 3.42 10.46 -27.93
C ASP A 399 4.04 9.18 -28.51
N ALA A 400 3.22 8.17 -28.79
CA ALA A 400 3.67 6.93 -29.44
C ALA A 400 4.19 7.20 -30.86
N GLU A 401 3.50 8.03 -31.64
CA GLU A 401 3.93 8.45 -32.98
C GLU A 401 5.24 9.26 -32.96
N GLU A 402 5.50 10.00 -31.89
CA GLU A 402 6.75 10.73 -31.63
C GLU A 402 7.87 9.83 -31.08
N GLY A 403 7.63 8.52 -30.94
CA GLY A 403 8.62 7.54 -30.46
C GLY A 403 8.84 7.54 -28.95
N LEU A 404 7.99 8.24 -28.17
CA LEU A 404 8.14 8.33 -26.72
C LEU A 404 7.87 7.00 -25.99
N PHE A 405 7.42 5.95 -26.68
CA PHE A 405 7.26 4.61 -26.09
C PHE A 405 8.19 3.55 -26.71
N ASP A 406 9.11 3.91 -27.59
CA ASP A 406 9.94 2.95 -28.32
C ASP A 406 10.80 2.08 -27.38
N ASN A 407 11.25 2.66 -26.26
CA ASN A 407 12.03 1.95 -25.25
C ASN A 407 11.18 1.13 -24.28
N ALA A 408 9.84 1.21 -24.35
CA ALA A 408 8.95 0.52 -23.43
C ALA A 408 9.07 -1.00 -23.58
N PHE A 409 9.12 -1.51 -24.81
CA PHE A 409 9.22 -2.95 -25.06
C PHE A 409 10.54 -3.53 -24.54
N THR A 410 11.67 -2.88 -24.82
CA THR A 410 12.98 -3.25 -24.26
C THR A 410 12.95 -3.28 -22.72
N SER A 411 12.24 -2.33 -22.12
CA SER A 411 12.07 -2.26 -20.66
C SER A 411 11.26 -3.44 -20.10
N TYR A 412 10.22 -3.85 -20.81
CA TYR A 412 9.42 -5.03 -20.46
C TYR A 412 10.21 -6.32 -20.68
N ASP A 413 10.96 -6.44 -21.77
CA ASP A 413 11.80 -7.61 -22.06
C ASP A 413 12.88 -7.80 -21.00
N GLU A 414 13.58 -6.72 -20.62
CA GLU A 414 14.53 -6.75 -19.51
C GLU A 414 13.82 -7.16 -18.21
N ALA A 415 12.67 -6.56 -17.90
CA ALA A 415 11.92 -6.91 -16.69
C ALA A 415 11.48 -8.38 -16.67
N PHE A 416 10.98 -8.92 -17.78
CA PHE A 416 10.63 -10.34 -17.92
C PHE A 416 11.85 -11.24 -17.72
N SER A 417 12.99 -10.91 -18.33
CA SER A 417 14.23 -11.69 -18.15
C SER A 417 14.73 -11.75 -16.70
N GLN A 418 14.34 -10.77 -15.86
CA GLN A 418 14.71 -10.72 -14.45
C GLN A 418 13.75 -11.46 -13.54
N VAL A 419 12.48 -11.63 -13.93
CA VAL A 419 11.45 -12.19 -13.07
C VAL A 419 10.98 -13.58 -13.50
N ASP A 420 11.26 -14.01 -14.73
CA ASP A 420 10.79 -15.29 -15.25
C ASP A 420 11.63 -16.50 -14.81
#